data_AF-A0A1W2FCK6-F1
#
_entry.id   AF-A0A1W2FCK6-F1
#
_cell.length_a   1.000
_cell.length_b   1.000
_cell.length_c   1.000
_cell.angle_alpha   90.00
_cell.angle_beta   90.00
_cell.angle_gamma   90.00
#
_symmetry.space_group_name_H-M   'P 1'
#
loop_
_entity.id
_entity.type
_entity.pdbx_description
1 polymer ?
#
loop_
_entity_poly.entity_id
_entity_poly.type
_entity_poly.pdbx_seq_one_letter_code
_entity_poly.pdbx_strand_id
1 'polypeptide(L)'
;MANEVTIPLLPCASIDEVAEFYVMLGFTVTYRQYRPNAYLSVRREEINLHFFGIPGYQAAQSYSSCLVQVEDPRELYDAFAAGMRAVYGQVLVTGIPRMTRPRREGFLFVDPGGNWIRVVPAVRERENGRNGLSRALDTAVTLAGSHAAERQALKILEGALAREVHASEEERASALEFREELLDRLNLHR
;
A
#
# COMPACT_ATOMS: atom_id res chain seq x y z
N MET A 1 4.14 -23.60 11.74
CA MET A 1 4.66 -22.45 12.48
C MET A 1 3.82 -21.27 12.02
N ALA A 2 3.27 -20.52 12.96
CA ALA A 2 2.45 -19.34 12.68
C ALA A 2 3.05 -18.20 13.51
N ASN A 3 3.03 -16.98 12.96
CA ASN A 3 3.57 -15.74 13.52
C ASN A 3 5.05 -15.43 13.18
N GLU A 4 5.59 -15.96 12.09
CA GLU A 4 6.85 -15.45 11.53
C GLU A 4 6.69 -14.01 11.03
N VAL A 5 7.66 -13.15 11.31
CA VAL A 5 7.68 -11.74 10.89
C VAL A 5 8.96 -11.47 10.12
N THR A 6 8.83 -10.76 8.99
CA THR A 6 9.98 -10.24 8.24
C THR A 6 10.15 -8.76 8.57
N ILE A 7 11.35 -8.38 9.03
CA ILE A 7 11.66 -6.99 9.39
C ILE A 7 12.86 -6.54 8.56
N PRO A 8 12.77 -5.41 7.83
CA PRO A 8 13.92 -4.86 7.12
C PRO A 8 14.94 -4.29 8.12
N LEU A 9 16.22 -4.58 7.87
CA LEU A 9 17.35 -3.96 8.55
C LEU A 9 18.02 -3.02 7.56
N LEU A 10 18.07 -1.72 7.89
CA LEU A 10 18.51 -0.66 7.00
C LEU A 10 19.84 -0.05 7.50
N PRO A 11 20.82 0.20 6.61
CA PRO A 11 22.08 0.82 6.99
C PRO A 11 21.91 2.30 7.34
N CYS A 12 22.76 2.80 8.23
CA CYS A 12 22.88 4.22 8.51
C CYS A 12 24.29 4.57 9.01
N ALA A 13 24.65 5.85 8.94
CA ALA A 13 25.88 6.35 9.56
C ALA A 13 25.68 6.64 11.06
N SER A 14 24.49 7.13 11.44
CA SER A 14 24.14 7.52 12.82
C SER A 14 22.74 7.01 13.17
N ILE A 15 22.65 6.18 14.22
CA ILE A 15 21.35 5.71 14.74
C ILE A 15 20.59 6.81 15.48
N ASP A 16 21.27 7.87 15.95
CA ASP A 16 20.61 8.97 16.64
C ASP A 16 19.88 9.89 15.65
N GLU A 17 20.53 10.25 14.53
CA GLU A 17 19.90 11.03 13.45
C GLU A 17 18.70 10.30 12.85
N VAL A 18 18.82 8.99 12.64
CA VAL A 18 17.70 8.15 12.19
C VAL A 18 16.58 8.16 13.22
N ALA A 19 16.89 7.98 14.51
CA ALA A 19 15.85 7.95 15.52
C ALA A 19 15.09 9.28 15.64
N GLU A 20 15.79 10.41 15.63
CA GLU A 20 15.16 11.73 15.66
C GLU A 20 14.23 11.93 14.46
N PHE A 21 14.68 11.54 13.27
CA PHE A 21 13.87 11.62 12.05
C PHE A 21 12.61 10.75 12.14
N TYR A 22 12.74 9.48 12.52
CA TYR A 22 11.58 8.59 12.59
C TYR A 22 10.61 8.97 13.73
N VAL A 23 11.11 9.46 14.86
CA VAL A 23 10.26 10.00 15.94
C VAL A 23 9.48 11.23 15.47
N MET A 24 10.11 12.13 14.69
CA MET A 24 9.42 13.26 14.05
C MET A 24 8.28 12.79 13.12
N LEU A 25 8.45 11.66 12.43
CA LEU A 25 7.41 11.05 11.60
C LEU A 25 6.31 10.32 12.41
N GLY A 26 6.39 10.32 13.74
CA GLY A 26 5.41 9.67 14.63
C GLY A 26 5.71 8.21 14.95
N PHE A 27 6.94 7.73 14.71
CA PHE A 27 7.38 6.43 15.21
C PHE A 27 7.80 6.54 16.68
N THR A 28 7.80 5.41 17.37
CA THR A 28 8.39 5.24 18.69
C THR A 28 9.64 4.39 18.60
N VAL A 29 10.65 4.71 19.40
CA VAL A 29 11.86 3.88 19.53
C VAL A 29 11.50 2.70 20.43
N THR A 30 11.60 1.48 19.91
CA THR A 30 11.31 0.25 20.66
C THR A 30 12.56 -0.41 21.22
N TYR A 31 13.72 -0.15 20.61
CA TYR A 31 15.00 -0.65 21.10
C TYR A 31 16.16 0.22 20.56
N ARG A 32 17.21 0.40 21.36
CA ARG A 32 18.44 1.09 20.96
C ARG A 32 19.65 0.47 21.64
N GLN A 33 20.71 0.25 20.87
CA GLN A 33 21.99 -0.26 21.36
C GLN A 33 23.13 0.47 20.64
N TYR A 34 24.15 0.92 21.39
CA TYR A 34 25.35 1.54 20.81
C TYR A 34 26.52 0.58 20.64
N ARG A 35 26.64 -0.42 21.52
CA ARG A 35 27.74 -1.39 21.53
C ARG A 35 27.22 -2.82 21.75
N PRO A 36 27.89 -3.85 21.19
CA PRO A 36 29.09 -3.76 20.35
C PRO A 36 28.80 -3.19 18.95
N ASN A 37 27.56 -3.32 18.47
CA ASN A 37 27.11 -2.81 17.18
C ASN A 37 25.98 -1.80 17.39
N ALA A 38 26.08 -0.66 16.71
CA ALA A 38 25.02 0.35 16.70
C ALA A 38 23.77 -0.22 16.04
N TYR A 39 22.66 -0.17 16.75
CA TYR A 39 21.40 -0.77 16.34
C TYR A 39 20.21 0.02 16.89
N LEU A 40 19.18 0.17 16.08
CA LEU A 40 17.95 0.88 16.43
C LEU A 40 16.74 0.13 15.87
N SER A 41 15.70 0.00 16.68
CA SER A 41 14.37 -0.41 16.24
C SER A 41 13.38 0.72 16.47
N VAL A 42 12.56 1.00 15.45
CA VAL A 42 11.44 1.94 15.55
C VAL A 42 10.16 1.28 15.08
N ARG A 43 9.04 1.70 15.67
CA ARG A 43 7.71 1.20 15.36
C ARG A 43 6.69 2.31 15.24
N ARG A 44 5.84 2.23 14.22
CA ARG A 44 4.60 2.98 14.11
C ARG A 44 3.50 2.00 13.74
N GLU A 45 2.57 1.74 14.66
CA GLU A 45 1.56 0.69 14.51
C GLU A 45 2.24 -0.64 14.10
N GLU A 46 1.85 -1.24 12.98
CA GLU A 46 2.44 -2.49 12.46
C GLU A 46 3.74 -2.28 11.65
N ILE A 47 4.10 -1.04 11.34
CA ILE A 47 5.34 -0.73 10.61
C ILE A 47 6.51 -0.86 11.58
N ASN A 48 7.32 -1.91 11.38
CA ASN A 48 8.54 -2.19 12.13
C ASN A 48 9.75 -1.98 11.21
N LEU A 49 10.64 -1.06 11.57
CA LEU A 49 11.88 -0.79 10.83
C LEU A 49 13.07 -0.87 11.77
N HIS A 50 14.08 -1.63 11.38
CA HIS A 50 15.32 -1.75 12.14
C HIS A 50 16.47 -1.12 11.36
N PHE A 51 17.47 -0.63 12.08
CA PHE A 51 18.64 0.03 11.54
C PHE A 51 19.91 -0.48 12.19
N PHE A 52 20.98 -0.51 11.42
CA PHE A 52 22.32 -0.85 11.90
C PHE A 52 23.32 0.21 11.44
N GLY A 53 24.21 0.61 12.34
CA GLY A 53 25.24 1.60 12.06
C GLY A 53 26.44 0.98 11.36
N ILE A 54 26.93 1.62 10.30
CA ILE A 54 28.17 1.25 9.60
C ILE A 54 29.16 2.42 9.72
N PRO A 55 30.35 2.23 10.33
CA PRO A 55 31.38 3.27 10.38
C PRO A 55 31.80 3.75 8.99
N GLY A 56 31.83 5.06 8.77
CA GLY A 56 32.23 5.66 7.48
C GLY A 56 31.20 5.54 6.37
N TYR A 57 29.97 5.12 6.67
CA TYR A 57 28.90 4.97 5.70
C TYR A 57 28.48 6.30 5.07
N GLN A 58 28.32 6.30 3.75
CA GLN A 58 27.88 7.48 3.00
C GLN A 58 26.44 7.27 2.53
N ALA A 59 25.50 8.00 3.16
CA ALA A 59 24.07 7.92 2.83
C ALA A 59 23.78 8.17 1.33
N ALA A 60 24.53 9.07 0.69
CA ALA A 60 24.41 9.37 -0.73
C ALA A 60 24.73 8.18 -1.65
N GLN A 61 25.42 7.15 -1.15
CA GLN A 61 25.79 5.93 -1.90
C GLN A 61 24.89 4.74 -1.52
N SER A 62 23.81 4.96 -0.76
CA SER A 62 22.90 3.89 -0.35
C SER A 62 22.14 3.29 -1.53
N TYR A 63 22.14 1.96 -1.63
CA TYR A 63 21.25 1.19 -2.51
C TYR A 63 20.06 0.58 -1.75
N SER A 64 19.96 0.88 -0.45
CA SER A 64 18.97 0.27 0.43
C SER A 64 17.57 0.80 0.13
N SER A 65 16.59 -0.12 0.09
CA SER A 65 15.20 0.21 -0.11
C SER A 65 14.30 -0.72 0.70
N CYS A 66 13.17 -0.18 1.14
CA CYS A 66 12.12 -0.91 1.83
C CYS A 66 10.77 -0.58 1.18
N LEU A 67 9.90 -1.58 1.05
CA LEU A 67 8.51 -1.41 0.66
C LEU A 67 7.63 -1.47 1.91
N VAL A 68 6.80 -0.46 2.08
CA VAL A 68 5.77 -0.40 3.11
C VAL A 68 4.42 -0.37 2.41
N GLN A 69 3.57 -1.34 2.74
CA GLN A 69 2.23 -1.48 2.20
C GLN A 69 1.23 -1.02 3.25
N VAL A 70 0.36 -0.08 2.89
CA VAL A 70 -0.66 0.48 3.78
C VAL A 70 -1.99 0.62 3.06
N GLU A 71 -3.10 0.62 3.80
CA GLU A 71 -4.43 0.78 3.19
C GLU A 71 -4.57 2.13 2.48
N ASP A 72 -4.19 3.22 3.14
CA ASP A 72 -4.18 4.57 2.59
C ASP A 72 -2.79 5.24 2.70
N PRO A 73 -2.01 5.28 1.61
CA PRO A 73 -0.74 6.01 1.60
C PRO A 73 -0.89 7.52 1.81
N ARG A 74 -2.05 8.11 1.49
CA ARG A 74 -2.27 9.55 1.63
C ARG A 74 -2.36 9.94 3.10
N GLU A 75 -3.04 9.14 3.91
CA GLU A 75 -3.11 9.36 5.36
C GLU A 75 -1.71 9.34 5.98
N LEU A 76 -0.89 8.34 5.65
CA LEU A 76 0.48 8.26 6.16
C LEU A 76 1.35 9.43 5.67
N TYR A 77 1.19 9.83 4.41
CA TYR A 77 1.87 11.01 3.87
C TYR A 77 1.51 12.28 4.64
N ASP A 78 0.22 12.52 4.91
CA ASP A 78 -0.24 13.73 5.57
C ASP A 78 0.28 13.80 7.02
N ALA A 79 0.32 12.66 7.72
CA ALA A 79 0.94 12.55 9.04
C ALA A 79 2.45 12.88 9.02
N PHE A 80 3.20 12.31 8.07
CA PHE A 80 4.63 12.58 7.91
C PHE A 80 4.91 14.03 7.54
N ALA A 81 4.10 14.59 6.63
CA ALA A 81 4.21 15.98 6.23
C ALA A 81 3.91 16.94 7.39
N ALA A 82 2.97 16.60 8.27
CA ALA A 82 2.71 17.37 9.48
C ALA A 82 3.93 17.38 10.43
N GLY A 83 4.52 16.20 10.68
CA GLY A 83 5.75 16.08 11.48
C GLY A 83 6.91 16.91 10.91
N MET A 84 7.15 16.82 9.59
CA MET A 84 8.21 17.58 8.94
C MET A 84 7.97 19.09 9.05
N ARG A 85 6.72 19.54 8.87
CA ARG A 85 6.39 20.96 9.04
C ARG A 85 6.56 21.43 10.49
N ALA A 86 6.25 20.59 11.48
CA ALA A 86 6.41 20.94 12.88
C ALA A 86 7.89 21.14 13.27
N VAL A 87 8.80 20.32 12.73
CA VAL A 87 10.22 20.37 13.08
C VAL A 87 11.04 21.27 12.15
N TYR A 88 10.79 21.23 10.84
CA TYR A 88 11.58 21.95 9.83
C TYR A 88 10.86 23.16 9.22
N GLY A 89 9.61 23.41 9.59
CA GLY A 89 8.76 24.47 9.00
C GLY A 89 8.25 24.15 7.58
N GLN A 90 8.70 23.05 6.98
CA GLN A 90 8.34 22.66 5.61
C GLN A 90 8.48 21.15 5.40
N VAL A 91 7.90 20.66 4.30
CA VAL A 91 8.19 19.30 3.82
C VAL A 91 9.51 19.32 3.06
N LEU A 92 10.45 18.46 3.45
CA LEU A 92 11.74 18.33 2.78
C LEU A 92 11.54 17.64 1.42
N VAL A 93 11.91 18.31 0.31
CA VAL A 93 11.67 17.79 -1.06
C VAL A 93 12.95 17.50 -1.85
N THR A 94 14.12 17.89 -1.33
CA THR A 94 15.43 17.72 -1.96
C THR A 94 16.46 17.27 -0.93
N GLY A 95 17.56 16.67 -1.39
CA GLY A 95 18.64 16.23 -0.51
C GLY A 95 18.33 14.93 0.25
N ILE A 96 19.03 14.71 1.34
CA ILE A 96 18.86 13.59 2.26
C ILE A 96 18.73 14.20 3.67
N PRO A 97 17.61 14.00 4.38
CA PRO A 97 16.38 13.30 3.98
C PRO A 97 15.47 14.11 3.03
N ARG A 98 14.54 13.46 2.34
CA ARG A 98 13.50 14.09 1.48
C ARG A 98 12.25 13.23 1.33
N MET A 99 11.13 13.82 0.92
CA MET A 99 9.87 13.12 0.64
C MET A 99 9.22 13.64 -0.64
N THR A 100 8.76 12.73 -1.50
CA THR A 100 8.06 13.06 -2.74
C THR A 100 6.60 13.42 -2.47
N ARG A 101 5.98 14.25 -3.32
CA ARG A 101 4.53 14.46 -3.29
C ARG A 101 3.77 13.13 -3.50
N PRO A 102 2.63 12.92 -2.85
CA PRO A 102 1.86 11.69 -2.97
C PRO A 102 1.19 11.64 -4.34
N ARG A 103 1.14 10.44 -4.91
CA ARG A 103 0.41 10.10 -6.14
C ARG A 103 -0.57 8.96 -5.82
N ARG A 104 -1.38 8.59 -6.80
CA ARG A 104 -2.30 7.46 -6.67
C ARG A 104 -1.56 6.15 -6.34
N GLU A 105 -0.34 6.00 -6.84
CA GLU A 105 0.52 4.84 -6.62
C GLU A 105 1.26 4.88 -5.26
N GLY A 106 1.06 5.94 -4.46
CA GLY A 106 1.74 6.15 -3.18
C GLY A 106 2.81 7.25 -3.23
N PHE A 107 3.78 7.16 -2.33
CA PHE A 107 4.89 8.12 -2.22
C PHE A 107 6.19 7.44 -1.78
N LEU A 108 7.29 8.17 -1.89
CA LEU A 108 8.62 7.74 -1.47
C LEU A 108 9.18 8.79 -0.52
N PHE A 109 9.91 8.35 0.50
CA PHE A 109 10.86 9.20 1.21
C PHE A 109 12.24 8.56 1.30
N VAL A 110 13.25 9.41 1.43
CA VAL A 110 14.63 9.04 1.70
C VAL A 110 14.94 9.53 3.10
N ASP A 111 15.34 8.61 3.98
CA ASP A 111 15.68 8.90 5.38
C ASP A 111 17.13 9.44 5.52
N PRO A 112 17.60 9.81 6.73
CA PRO A 112 18.98 10.26 6.94
C PRO A 112 20.06 9.23 6.55
N GLY A 113 19.73 7.94 6.59
CA GLY A 113 20.60 6.86 6.12
C GLY A 113 20.66 6.76 4.58
N GLY A 114 19.91 7.57 3.85
CA GLY A 114 19.82 7.47 2.39
C GLY A 114 18.95 6.29 1.93
N ASN A 115 18.22 5.63 2.83
CA ASN A 115 17.35 4.49 2.53
C ASN A 115 16.08 4.95 1.82
N TRP A 116 15.71 4.25 0.75
CA TRP A 116 14.53 4.55 -0.04
C TRP A 116 13.32 3.78 0.49
N ILE A 117 12.43 4.46 1.22
CA ILE A 117 11.22 3.87 1.79
C ILE A 117 10.02 4.18 0.91
N ARG A 118 9.53 3.15 0.21
CA ARG A 118 8.41 3.23 -0.73
C ARG A 118 7.14 2.89 -0.01
N VAL A 119 6.25 3.86 0.14
CA VAL A 119 4.91 3.64 0.71
C VAL A 119 3.94 3.50 -0.45
N VAL A 120 3.34 2.32 -0.57
CA VAL A 120 2.39 2.01 -1.64
C VAL A 120 1.07 1.52 -1.02
N PRO A 121 -0.05 1.62 -1.76
CA PRO A 121 -1.26 0.95 -1.34
C PRO A 121 -0.99 -0.53 -1.15
N ALA A 122 -1.52 -1.11 -0.08
CA ALA A 122 -1.49 -2.54 0.12
C ALA A 122 -2.07 -3.20 -1.13
N VAL A 123 -1.30 -4.12 -1.70
CA VAL A 123 -1.87 -5.04 -2.67
C VAL A 123 -2.83 -5.86 -1.82
N ARG A 124 -4.13 -5.51 -1.84
CA ARG A 124 -5.15 -6.49 -1.50
C ARG A 124 -4.79 -7.66 -2.38
N GLU A 125 -4.41 -8.79 -1.78
CA GLU A 125 -4.36 -10.04 -2.51
C GLU A 125 -5.68 -10.05 -3.28
N ARG A 126 -5.59 -9.90 -4.60
CA ARG A 126 -6.73 -10.21 -5.44
C ARG A 126 -6.92 -11.66 -5.11
N GLU A 127 -7.94 -11.97 -4.30
CA GLU A 127 -8.22 -13.32 -3.85
C GLU A 127 -7.89 -14.24 -5.01
N ASN A 128 -6.86 -15.08 -4.85
CA ASN A 128 -6.34 -15.98 -5.90
C ASN A 128 -7.33 -17.13 -6.16
N GLY A 129 -8.62 -16.80 -6.17
CA GLY A 129 -9.78 -17.59 -6.58
C GLY A 129 -10.80 -16.80 -7.41
N ARG A 130 -10.66 -15.48 -7.63
CA ARG A 130 -11.59 -14.73 -8.50
C ARG A 130 -11.31 -15.00 -9.98
N ASN A 131 -11.98 -16.02 -10.52
CA ASN A 131 -12.05 -16.26 -11.96
C ASN A 131 -12.63 -15.05 -12.71
N GLY A 132 -12.59 -15.07 -14.04
CA GLY A 132 -13.01 -13.94 -14.86
C GLY A 132 -14.48 -13.54 -14.64
N LEU A 133 -15.31 -14.43 -14.10
CA LEU A 133 -16.74 -14.21 -13.88
C LEU A 133 -16.99 -13.32 -12.66
N SER A 134 -16.37 -13.63 -11.52
CA SER A 134 -16.45 -12.82 -10.30
C SER A 134 -15.96 -11.38 -10.53
N ARG A 135 -14.92 -11.20 -11.35
CA ARG A 135 -14.45 -9.86 -11.77
C ARG A 135 -15.44 -9.12 -12.67
N ALA A 136 -16.09 -9.82 -13.59
CA ALA A 136 -17.09 -9.22 -14.46
C ALA A 136 -18.34 -8.83 -13.68
N LEU A 137 -18.73 -9.62 -12.67
CA LEU A 137 -19.80 -9.30 -11.73
C LEU A 137 -19.49 -8.02 -10.95
N ASP A 138 -18.33 -7.92 -10.29
CA ASP A 138 -17.92 -6.70 -9.57
C ASP A 138 -17.95 -5.45 -10.48
N THR A 139 -17.47 -5.61 -11.72
CA THR A 139 -17.46 -4.54 -12.72
C THR A 139 -18.88 -4.15 -13.12
N ALA A 140 -19.77 -5.13 -13.33
CA ALA A 140 -21.16 -4.90 -13.69
C ALA A 140 -21.92 -4.20 -12.54
N VAL A 141 -21.74 -4.63 -11.29
CA VAL A 141 -22.33 -3.99 -10.10
C VAL A 141 -21.90 -2.54 -9.98
N THR A 142 -20.61 -2.26 -10.15
CA THR A 142 -20.07 -0.89 -10.11
C THR A 142 -20.68 -0.01 -11.20
N LEU A 143 -20.79 -0.54 -12.44
CA LEU A 143 -21.34 0.19 -13.58
C LEU A 143 -22.85 0.42 -13.44
N ALA A 144 -23.59 -0.54 -12.89
CA ALA A 144 -25.03 -0.47 -12.68
C ALA A 144 -25.44 0.53 -11.58
N GLY A 145 -24.49 1.04 -10.78
CA GLY A 145 -24.71 2.18 -9.87
C GLY A 145 -25.00 3.49 -10.61
N SER A 146 -24.88 3.53 -11.94
CA SER A 146 -25.26 4.65 -12.80
C SER A 146 -26.28 4.19 -13.84
N HIS A 147 -27.46 4.80 -13.85
CA HIS A 147 -28.55 4.50 -14.81
C HIS A 147 -28.10 4.54 -16.29
N ALA A 148 -27.07 5.33 -16.62
CA ALA A 148 -26.58 5.44 -17.99
C ALA A 148 -25.76 4.23 -18.47
N ALA A 149 -25.35 3.33 -17.57
CA ALA A 149 -24.39 2.27 -17.86
C ALA A 149 -24.93 0.84 -17.64
N GLU A 150 -26.20 0.67 -17.25
CA GLU A 150 -26.80 -0.64 -16.96
C GLU A 150 -26.76 -1.60 -18.16
N ARG A 151 -26.98 -1.12 -19.39
CA ARG A 151 -26.86 -1.94 -20.62
C ARG A 151 -25.42 -2.43 -20.86
N GLN A 152 -24.44 -1.59 -20.54
CA GLN A 152 -23.03 -1.95 -20.67
C GLN A 152 -22.62 -2.95 -19.57
N ALA A 153 -23.15 -2.78 -18.35
CA ALA A 153 -22.99 -3.74 -17.26
C ALA A 153 -23.52 -5.13 -17.65
N LEU A 154 -24.75 -5.19 -18.19
CA LEU A 154 -25.38 -6.42 -18.66
C LEU A 154 -24.51 -7.12 -19.73
N LYS A 155 -24.06 -6.37 -20.74
CA LYS A 155 -23.21 -6.92 -21.82
C LYS A 155 -21.89 -7.51 -21.31
N ILE A 156 -21.25 -6.86 -20.33
CA ILE A 156 -20.00 -7.34 -19.73
C ILE A 156 -20.25 -8.64 -18.97
N LEU A 157 -21.33 -8.70 -18.20
CA LEU A 157 -21.69 -9.86 -17.39
C LEU A 157 -22.06 -11.07 -18.25
N GLU A 158 -22.88 -10.89 -19.29
CA GLU A 158 -23.23 -11.97 -20.22
C GLU A 158 -22.03 -12.50 -21.00
N GLY A 159 -21.13 -11.61 -21.44
CA GLY A 159 -19.89 -12.02 -22.10
C GLY A 159 -18.96 -12.84 -21.22
N ALA A 160 -18.93 -12.55 -19.91
CA ALA A 160 -18.16 -13.34 -18.95
C ALA A 160 -18.84 -14.67 -18.62
N LEU A 161 -20.16 -14.70 -18.44
CA LEU A 161 -20.94 -15.93 -18.26
C LEU A 161 -20.73 -16.95 -19.40
N ALA A 162 -20.56 -16.46 -20.63
CA ALA A 162 -20.29 -17.31 -21.80
C ALA A 162 -18.83 -17.81 -21.86
N ARG A 163 -17.86 -17.00 -21.41
CA ARG A 163 -16.43 -17.32 -21.53
C ARG A 163 -15.92 -18.18 -20.37
N GLU A 164 -16.43 -17.97 -19.17
CA GLU A 164 -15.89 -18.55 -17.93
C GLU A 164 -16.62 -19.85 -17.57
N VAL A 165 -16.50 -20.86 -18.43
CA VAL A 165 -17.24 -22.14 -18.35
C VAL A 165 -16.86 -22.98 -17.13
N HIS A 166 -15.69 -22.73 -16.53
CA HIS A 166 -15.17 -23.43 -15.35
C HIS A 166 -15.39 -22.66 -14.04
N ALA A 167 -16.22 -21.61 -14.04
CA ALA A 167 -16.59 -20.93 -12.81
C ALA A 167 -17.35 -21.88 -11.87
N SER A 168 -17.19 -21.68 -10.56
CA SER A 168 -17.92 -22.48 -9.56
C SER A 168 -19.43 -22.25 -9.66
N GLU A 169 -20.21 -23.18 -9.11
CA GLU A 169 -21.67 -23.05 -9.10
C GLU A 169 -22.14 -21.80 -8.34
N GLU A 170 -21.48 -21.46 -7.22
CA GLU A 170 -21.79 -20.28 -6.41
C GLU A 170 -21.55 -18.96 -7.18
N GLU A 171 -20.43 -18.86 -7.90
CA GLU A 171 -20.10 -17.67 -8.70
C GLU A 171 -21.04 -17.52 -9.88
N ARG A 172 -21.42 -18.63 -10.51
CA ARG A 172 -22.37 -18.62 -11.62
C ARG A 172 -23.78 -18.28 -11.17
N ALA A 173 -24.20 -18.77 -10.01
CA ALA A 173 -25.48 -18.40 -9.40
C ALA A 173 -25.54 -16.90 -9.11
N SER A 174 -24.51 -16.35 -8.47
CA SER A 174 -24.41 -14.92 -8.15
C SER A 174 -24.42 -14.04 -9.41
N ALA A 175 -23.72 -14.45 -10.46
CA ALA A 175 -23.70 -13.72 -11.74
C ALA A 175 -25.03 -13.81 -12.51
N LEU A 176 -25.75 -14.92 -12.42
CA LEU A 176 -27.08 -15.08 -13.02
C LEU A 176 -28.13 -14.26 -12.28
N GLU A 177 -28.11 -14.26 -10.94
CA GLU A 177 -29.03 -13.45 -10.13
C GLU A 177 -28.91 -11.96 -10.48
N PHE A 178 -27.67 -11.43 -10.52
CA PHE A 178 -27.46 -10.03 -10.88
C PHE A 178 -27.79 -9.73 -12.34
N ARG A 179 -27.64 -10.70 -13.25
CA ARG A 179 -28.08 -10.57 -14.64
C ARG A 179 -29.60 -10.40 -14.73
N GLU A 180 -30.37 -11.22 -14.00
CA GLU A 180 -31.84 -11.10 -13.98
C GLU A 180 -32.27 -9.76 -13.38
N GLU A 181 -31.61 -9.29 -12.32
CA GLU A 181 -31.86 -7.95 -11.78
C GLU A 181 -31.61 -6.83 -12.81
N LEU A 182 -30.55 -6.94 -13.62
CA LEU A 182 -30.30 -5.97 -14.70
C LEU A 182 -31.35 -6.05 -15.83
N LEU A 183 -31.84 -7.25 -16.14
CA LEU A 183 -32.93 -7.44 -17.12
C LEU A 183 -34.24 -6.83 -16.61
N ASP A 184 -34.55 -6.99 -15.33
CA ASP A 184 -35.68 -6.32 -14.64
C ASP A 184 -35.57 -4.80 -14.79
N ARG A 185 -34.44 -4.22 -14.35
CA ARG A 185 -34.20 -2.78 -14.37
C ARG A 185 -34.32 -2.18 -15.78
N LEU A 186 -33.88 -2.93 -16.79
CA LEU A 186 -33.91 -2.52 -18.20
C LEU A 186 -35.23 -2.86 -18.92
N ASN A 187 -36.18 -3.53 -18.26
CA ASN A 187 -37.42 -4.07 -18.86
C ASN A 187 -37.15 -4.95 -20.11
N LEU A 188 -36.15 -5.83 -20.04
CA LEU A 188 -35.70 -6.64 -21.18
C LEU A 188 -36.15 -8.11 -21.14
N HIS A 189 -37.16 -8.45 -20.32
CA HIS A 189 -37.74 -9.80 -20.30
C HIS A 189 -38.31 -10.21 -21.65
N ARG A 190 -38.04 -11.46 -22.03
CA ARG A 190 -38.57 -12.09 -23.24
C ARG A 190 -39.38 -13.31 -22.87
#